data_AF-A0AAU9UY87-F1
#
_entry.id   AF-A0AAU9UY87-F1
#
_cell.length_a   1.000
_cell.length_b   1.000
_cell.length_c   1.000
_cell.angle_alpha   90.00
_cell.angle_beta   90.00
_cell.angle_gamma   90.00
#
_symmetry.space_group_name_H-M   'P 1'
#
loop_
_entity.id
_entity.type
_entity.pdbx_description
1 polymer ?
#
loop_
_entity_poly.entity_id
_entity_poly.type
_entity_poly.pdbx_seq_one_letter_code
_entity_poly.pdbx_strand_id
1 'polypeptide(L)'
;MERAMFGISLQDRIRNDEIRRRTKVADITQWICKLKWQWAGHIARKTDGRWSRKVLECRPSTGKRSVFGRPSTRWTDDLRKVAGSRWMEAYVQQWTSNG
;
A
#
# COMPACT_ATOMS: atom_id res chain seq x y z
N MET A 1 18.22 -13.45 -0.56
CA MET A 1 18.93 -12.92 0.62
C MET A 1 18.54 -13.67 1.89
N GLU A 2 17.29 -13.60 2.35
CA GLU A 2 16.85 -14.24 3.62
C GLU A 2 17.17 -15.75 3.72
N ARG A 3 16.99 -16.51 2.64
CA ARG A 3 17.39 -17.93 2.55
C ARG A 3 18.88 -18.16 2.79
N ALA A 4 19.73 -17.32 2.19
CA ALA A 4 21.19 -17.44 2.28
C ALA A 4 21.70 -17.15 3.71
N MET A 5 21.03 -16.27 4.46
CA MET A 5 21.39 -15.98 5.86
C MET A 5 21.33 -17.21 6.78
N PHE A 6 20.49 -18.19 6.45
CA PHE A 6 20.31 -19.44 7.21
C PHE A 6 20.80 -20.68 6.45
N GLY A 7 21.48 -20.52 5.32
CA GLY A 7 21.92 -21.66 4.49
C GLY A 7 20.78 -22.49 3.91
N ILE A 8 19.57 -21.93 3.80
CA ILE A 8 18.37 -22.65 3.33
C ILE A 8 18.36 -22.70 1.81
N SER A 9 18.32 -23.90 1.25
CA SER A 9 18.20 -24.17 -0.18
C SER A 9 16.72 -24.18 -0.63
N LEU A 10 16.49 -24.30 -1.95
CA LEU A 10 15.14 -24.54 -2.47
C LEU A 10 14.64 -25.97 -2.20
N GLN A 11 15.56 -26.92 -1.99
CA GLN A 11 15.23 -28.33 -1.76
C GLN A 11 14.61 -28.56 -0.38
N ASP A 12 14.93 -27.72 0.59
CA ASP A 12 14.37 -27.79 1.94
C ASP A 12 12.85 -27.52 1.99
N ARG A 13 12.28 -26.98 0.89
CA ARG A 13 10.83 -26.71 0.72
C ARG A 13 10.21 -25.93 1.88
N ILE A 14 11.01 -25.16 2.63
CA ILE A 14 10.56 -24.31 3.72
C ILE A 14 9.76 -23.13 3.14
N ARG A 15 8.59 -22.88 3.72
CA ARG A 15 7.72 -21.76 3.37
C ARG A 15 8.40 -20.43 3.65
N ASN A 16 8.15 -19.43 2.79
CA ASN A 16 8.74 -18.10 2.97
C ASN A 16 8.25 -17.41 4.26
N ASP A 17 7.02 -17.66 4.70
CA ASP A 17 6.50 -17.12 5.96
C ASP A 17 7.29 -17.62 7.18
N GLU A 18 7.73 -18.88 7.13
CA GLU A 18 8.57 -19.47 8.17
C GLU A 18 9.99 -18.88 8.15
N ILE A 19 10.54 -18.63 6.96
CA ILE A 19 11.84 -17.97 6.80
C ILE A 19 11.78 -16.55 7.38
N ARG A 20 10.73 -15.78 7.04
CA ARG A 20 10.51 -14.43 7.58
C ARG A 20 10.34 -14.41 9.10
N ARG A 21 9.63 -15.41 9.64
CA ARG A 21 9.47 -15.58 11.10
C ARG A 21 10.82 -15.77 11.80
N ARG A 22 11.75 -16.53 11.18
CA ARG A 22 13.09 -16.79 11.72
C ARG A 22 14.03 -15.61 11.57
N THR A 23 14.04 -14.97 10.39
CA THR A 23 14.93 -13.84 10.10
C THR A 23 14.54 -12.59 10.88
N LYS A 24 13.26 -12.47 11.29
CA LYS A 24 12.67 -11.26 11.90
C LYS A 24 12.91 -10.00 11.06
N VAL A 25 13.20 -10.18 9.77
CA VAL A 25 13.36 -9.08 8.83
C VAL A 25 12.00 -8.41 8.69
N ALA A 26 11.97 -7.08 8.85
CA ALA A 26 10.75 -6.32 8.75
C ALA A 26 10.08 -6.57 7.40
N ASP A 27 8.77 -6.83 7.43
CA ASP A 27 8.02 -7.03 6.20
C ASP A 27 8.00 -5.74 5.39
N ILE A 28 8.73 -5.75 4.28
CA ILE A 28 8.82 -4.63 3.34
C ILE A 28 7.43 -4.20 2.85
N THR A 29 6.47 -5.12 2.80
CA THR A 29 5.08 -4.83 2.42
C THR A 29 4.44 -3.87 3.41
N GLN A 30 4.64 -4.06 4.71
CA GLN A 30 4.14 -3.16 5.74
C GLN A 30 4.79 -1.78 5.65
N TRP A 31 6.10 -1.74 5.39
CA TRP A 31 6.82 -0.49 5.23
C TRP A 31 6.36 0.31 4.00
N ILE A 32 6.19 -0.37 2.85
CA ILE A 32 5.62 0.22 1.64
C ILE A 32 4.20 0.74 1.91
N CYS A 33 3.34 -0.04 2.58
CA CYS A 33 1.99 0.39 2.94
C CYS A 33 2.01 1.65 3.81
N LYS A 34 2.90 1.71 4.81
CA LYS A 34 3.07 2.89 5.67
C LYS A 34 3.50 4.13 4.88
N LEU A 35 4.49 4.00 3.99
CA LEU A 35 4.94 5.10 3.15
C LEU A 35 3.85 5.58 2.19
N LYS A 36 3.13 4.65 1.56
CA LYS A 36 1.96 4.97 0.72
C LYS A 36 0.92 5.74 1.55
N TRP A 37 0.61 5.29 2.76
CA TRP A 37 -0.33 5.96 3.65
C TRP A 37 0.12 7.39 4.03
N GLN A 38 1.40 7.57 4.37
CA GLN A 38 1.96 8.87 4.72
C GLN A 38 1.91 9.86 3.54
N TRP A 39 2.27 9.42 2.35
CA TRP A 39 2.18 10.25 1.15
C TRP A 39 0.73 10.59 0.81
N ALA A 40 -0.19 9.62 0.91
CA ALA A 40 -1.62 9.82 0.65
C ALA A 40 -2.17 10.98 1.49
N GLY A 41 -1.84 10.96 2.78
CA GLY A 41 -2.29 11.97 3.71
C GLY A 41 -1.58 13.32 3.57
N HIS A 42 -0.32 13.33 3.15
CA HIS A 42 0.34 14.57 2.72
C HIS A 42 -0.40 15.23 1.54
N ILE A 43 -0.82 14.45 0.55
CA ILE A 43 -1.62 14.95 -0.58
C ILE A 43 -3.03 15.36 -0.13
N ALA A 44 -3.68 14.62 0.78
CA ALA A 44 -5.02 14.95 1.26
C ALA A 44 -5.11 16.32 1.95
N ARG A 45 -4.04 16.72 2.67
CA ARG A 45 -3.93 18.05 3.30
C ARG A 45 -3.65 19.19 2.33
N LYS A 46 -3.14 18.89 1.14
CA LYS A 46 -2.85 19.91 0.12
C LYS A 46 -4.16 20.33 -0.55
N THR A 47 -4.53 21.59 -0.32
CA THR A 47 -5.65 22.29 -0.95
C THR A 47 -5.26 23.03 -2.24
N ASP A 48 -3.99 22.93 -2.65
CA ASP A 48 -3.41 23.69 -3.76
C ASP A 48 -3.83 23.22 -5.17
N GLY A 49 -4.74 22.25 -5.28
CA GLY A 49 -5.32 21.78 -6.56
C GLY A 49 -4.29 21.21 -7.55
N ARG A 50 -3.06 20.91 -7.10
CA ARG A 50 -1.96 20.47 -7.96
C ARG A 50 -2.23 19.08 -8.55
N TRP A 51 -1.51 18.79 -9.63
CA TRP A 51 -1.52 17.50 -10.33
C TRP A 51 -1.44 16.28 -9.40
N SER A 52 -0.75 16.39 -8.26
CA SER A 52 -0.63 15.32 -7.28
C SER A 52 -1.97 14.78 -6.77
N ARG A 53 -2.97 15.64 -6.55
CA ARG A 53 -4.33 15.21 -6.16
C ARG A 53 -5.05 14.53 -7.32
N LYS A 54 -4.91 15.07 -8.53
CA LYS A 54 -5.48 14.47 -9.74
C LYS A 54 -4.88 13.09 -10.02
N VAL A 55 -3.59 12.89 -9.79
CA VAL A 55 -2.91 11.59 -9.94
C VAL A 55 -3.41 10.58 -8.91
N LEU A 56 -3.58 11.02 -7.66
CA LEU A 56 -4.11 10.22 -6.57
C LEU A 56 -5.55 9.72 -6.86
N GLU A 57 -6.39 10.62 -7.34
CA GLU A 57 -7.80 10.35 -7.68
C GLU A 57 -7.96 9.81 -9.11
N CYS A 58 -6.87 9.70 -9.89
CA CYS A 58 -6.93 9.39 -11.31
C CYS A 58 -7.57 8.02 -11.54
N ARG A 59 -8.61 8.03 -12.38
CA ARG A 59 -9.31 6.83 -12.83
C ARG A 59 -9.13 6.72 -14.35
N PRO A 60 -8.43 5.70 -14.86
CA PRO A 60 -8.42 5.46 -16.30
C PRO A 60 -9.85 5.19 -16.77
N SER A 61 -10.16 5.63 -18.00
CA SER A 61 -11.50 5.69 -18.61
C SER A 61 -12.40 4.50 -18.25
N THR A 62 -13.67 4.81 -17.95
CA THR A 62 -14.78 3.89 -17.61
C THR A 62 -15.22 2.99 -18.77
N GLY A 63 -14.39 2.82 -19.80
CA GLY A 63 -14.64 1.87 -20.88
C GLY A 63 -14.58 0.43 -20.38
N LYS A 64 -15.40 -0.44 -20.97
CA LYS A 64 -15.33 -1.89 -20.74
C LYS A 64 -14.03 -2.40 -21.34
N ARG A 65 -13.02 -2.70 -20.52
CA ARG A 65 -11.82 -3.40 -20.99
C ARG A 65 -12.23 -4.84 -21.32
N SER A 66 -12.05 -5.30 -22.56
CA SER A 66 -12.58 -6.59 -23.04
C SER A 66 -11.83 -7.83 -22.52
N VAL A 67 -10.95 -7.70 -21.52
CA VAL A 67 -10.01 -8.77 -21.15
C VAL A 67 -10.24 -9.20 -19.70
N PHE A 68 -10.52 -10.49 -19.52
CA PHE A 68 -10.42 -11.20 -18.24
C PHE A 68 -8.96 -11.18 -17.79
N GLY A 69 -8.63 -10.26 -16.89
CA GLY A 69 -7.28 -10.07 -16.37
C GLY A 69 -7.30 -9.44 -14.98
N ARG A 70 -6.16 -8.92 -14.52
CA ARG A 70 -6.05 -8.31 -13.19
C ARG A 70 -7.11 -7.18 -13.05
N PRO A 71 -7.94 -7.21 -11.99
CA PRO A 71 -8.88 -6.14 -11.72
C PRO A 71 -8.15 -4.79 -11.72
N SER A 72 -8.80 -3.75 -12.24
CA SER A 72 -8.28 -2.38 -12.18
C SER A 72 -8.14 -1.97 -10.70
N THR A 73 -6.95 -2.20 -10.14
CA THR A 73 -6.61 -1.87 -8.76
C THR A 73 -6.02 -0.47 -8.77
N ARG A 74 -6.64 0.44 -8.04
CA ARG A 74 -6.28 1.84 -7.99
C ARG A 74 -5.46 2.14 -6.76
N TRP A 75 -4.76 3.26 -6.81
CA TRP A 75 -4.04 3.77 -5.66
C TRP A 75 -4.98 4.03 -4.46
N THR A 76 -6.18 4.55 -4.72
CA THR A 76 -7.22 4.74 -3.69
C THR A 76 -7.77 3.44 -3.12
N ASP A 77 -7.66 2.31 -3.83
CA ASP A 77 -8.27 1.06 -3.38
C ASP A 77 -7.49 0.47 -2.20
N ASP A 78 -6.16 0.61 -2.20
CA ASP A 78 -5.33 0.25 -1.04
C ASP A 78 -5.66 1.11 0.17
N LEU A 79 -5.92 2.41 -0.02
CA LEU A 79 -6.32 3.31 1.06
C LEU A 79 -7.71 2.98 1.60
N ARG A 80 -8.64 2.65 0.69
CA ARG A 80 -10.02 2.28 1.05
C ARG A 80 -10.07 0.97 1.81
N LYS A 81 -9.16 0.03 1.53
CA LYS A 81 -9.01 -1.19 2.33
C LYS A 81 -8.57 -0.90 3.76
N VAL A 82 -7.75 0.12 3.97
CA VAL A 82 -7.20 0.46 5.30
C VAL A 82 -8.18 1.31 6.11
N ALA A 83 -8.79 2.33 5.53
CA ALA A 83 -9.58 3.34 6.26
C ALA A 83 -10.99 3.58 5.69
N GLY A 84 -11.47 2.72 4.80
CA GLY A 84 -12.81 2.82 4.23
C GLY A 84 -12.98 3.96 3.20
N SER A 85 -14.23 4.22 2.83
CA SER A 85 -14.58 5.21 1.79
C SER A 85 -14.16 6.63 2.15
N ARG A 86 -14.14 6.98 3.44
CA ARG A 86 -13.78 8.29 3.99
C ARG A 86 -12.31 8.38 4.40
N TRP A 87 -11.42 7.63 3.72
CA TRP A 87 -9.99 7.57 4.05
C TRP A 87 -9.29 8.95 4.08
N MET A 88 -9.78 9.93 3.31
CA MET A 88 -9.27 11.30 3.35
C MET A 88 -9.54 11.99 4.71
N GLU A 89 -10.70 11.72 5.32
CA GLU A 89 -11.09 12.28 6.63
C GLU A 89 -10.42 11.54 7.78
N ALA A 90 -10.31 10.21 7.69
CA ALA A 90 -9.66 9.37 8.69
C ALA A 90 -8.20 9.80 8.94
N TYR A 91 -7.52 10.28 7.91
CA TYR A 91 -6.16 10.80 8.03
C TYR A 91 -6.10 12.17 8.75
N VAL A 92 -7.09 13.04 8.52
CA VAL A 92 -7.19 14.35 9.21
C VAL A 92 -7.41 14.13 10.71
N GLN A 93 -8.29 13.20 11.08
CA GLN A 93 -8.64 12.91 12.48
C GLN A 93 -7.49 12.28 13.27
N GLN A 94 -6.70 11.38 12.67
CA GLN A 94 -5.58 10.72 13.37
C GLN A 94 -4.45 11.70 13.77
N TRP A 95 -4.36 12.86 13.11
CA TRP A 95 -3.35 13.87 13.39
C TRP A 95 -3.85 14.99 14.32
N THR A 96 -5.14 15.36 14.24
CA THR A 96 -5.74 16.33 15.18
C THR A 96 -5.79 15.84 16.63
N SER A 97 -5.72 14.53 16.85
CA SER A 97 -5.68 13.93 18.20
C SER A 97 -4.27 13.81 18.79
N ASN A 98 -3.23 14.14 18.02
CA ASN A 98 -1.82 14.10 18.44
C ASN A 98 -1.18 15.50 18.46
N GLY A 99 -2.00 16.56 18.50
CA GLY A 99 -1.57 17.96 18.60
C GLY A 99 -1.90 18.56 19.96
#